data_AF-A0A139NJU9-F1
#
_entry.id   AF-A0A139NJU9-F1
#
_cell.length_a   1.000
_cell.length_b   1.000
_cell.length_c   1.000
_cell.angle_alpha   90.00
_cell.angle_beta   90.00
_cell.angle_gamma   90.00
#
_symmetry.space_group_name_H-M   'P 1'
#
loop_
_entity.id
_entity.type
_entity.pdbx_description
1 polymer ?
#
loop_
_entity_poly.entity_id
_entity_poly.type
_entity_poly.pdbx_seq_one_letter_code
_entity_poly.pdbx_strand_id
1 'polypeptide(L)'
;MPFLVTAPVINPIVLFATYSAFGNSFRMALLRSLGSIIVAAVLGIFLGFFADATIQKENRKHLHEHDFSGLSKEQKMFQVFVQAIDEFFDTGRYLVFGCLFASLVQVYVPTRILTSISSTPFIAILLLMLLAFLLSLCSEADAFVGSSLIASFGLAPVLAFLVIGPMLDVKNLLMMKNYFKTRFIWQFIGLVTLVVLLYSWLVEVML
;
A
#
# COMPACT_ATOMS: atom_id res chain seq x y z
N MET A 1 11.16 5.91 3.65
CA MET A 1 9.92 6.02 2.85
C MET A 1 9.88 5.02 1.70
N PRO A 2 10.89 4.92 0.81
CA PRO A 2 10.86 3.91 -0.26
C PRO A 2 10.73 2.48 0.28
N PHE A 3 11.41 2.18 1.39
CA PHE A 3 11.28 0.89 2.08
C PHE A 3 9.86 0.57 2.56
N LEU A 4 9.09 1.56 3.04
CA LEU A 4 7.70 1.36 3.49
C LEU A 4 6.76 0.99 2.33
N VAL A 5 7.03 1.53 1.14
CA VAL A 5 6.24 1.29 -0.08
C VAL A 5 6.66 -0.02 -0.77
N THR A 6 7.94 -0.38 -0.64
CA THR A 6 8.53 -1.54 -1.34
C THR A 6 8.39 -2.83 -0.53
N ALA A 7 8.45 -2.76 0.81
CA ALA A 7 8.42 -3.93 1.69
C ALA A 7 7.15 -4.80 1.57
N PRO A 8 5.93 -4.23 1.43
CA PRO A 8 4.73 -5.04 1.27
C PRO A 8 4.68 -5.75 -0.08
N VAL A 9 5.26 -5.16 -1.14
CA VAL A 9 5.09 -5.69 -2.50
C VAL A 9 6.18 -6.68 -2.91
N ILE A 10 7.41 -6.51 -2.42
CA ILE A 10 8.49 -7.50 -2.62
C ILE A 10 8.37 -8.66 -1.61
N ASN A 11 7.38 -8.63 -0.72
CA ASN A 11 7.14 -9.72 0.23
C ASN A 11 6.93 -11.05 -0.52
N PRO A 12 7.76 -12.08 -0.29
CA PRO A 12 7.62 -13.37 -0.96
C PRO A 12 6.24 -14.01 -0.74
N ILE A 13 5.60 -13.73 0.39
CA ILE A 13 4.25 -14.21 0.70
C ILE A 13 3.23 -13.58 -0.24
N VAL A 14 3.37 -12.29 -0.56
CA VAL A 14 2.48 -11.56 -1.47
C VAL A 14 2.67 -11.99 -2.91
N LEU A 15 3.92 -12.25 -3.33
CA LEU A 15 4.22 -12.79 -4.65
C LEU A 15 3.62 -14.19 -4.82
N PHE A 16 3.76 -15.05 -3.81
CA PHE A 16 3.18 -16.39 -3.82
C PHE A 16 1.64 -16.34 -3.80
N ALA A 17 1.03 -15.46 -3.00
CA ALA A 17 -0.40 -15.25 -2.99
C ALA A 17 -0.92 -14.77 -4.35
N THR A 18 -0.23 -13.82 -4.98
CA THR A 18 -0.58 -13.33 -6.32
C THR A 18 -0.45 -14.43 -7.38
N TYR A 19 0.61 -15.22 -7.32
CA TYR A 19 0.80 -16.35 -8.23
C TYR A 19 -0.31 -17.41 -8.10
N SER A 20 -0.67 -17.75 -6.86
CA SER A 20 -1.75 -18.71 -6.57
C SER A 20 -3.12 -18.18 -7.00
N ALA A 21 -3.43 -16.92 -6.67
CA ALA A 21 -4.73 -16.31 -6.95
C ALA A 21 -5.02 -16.14 -8.45
N PHE A 22 -4.00 -15.89 -9.27
CA PHE A 22 -4.13 -15.71 -10.73
C PHE A 22 -3.85 -16.99 -11.52
N GLY A 23 -4.11 -18.16 -10.93
CA GLY A 23 -4.07 -19.44 -11.63
C GLY A 23 -2.69 -19.81 -12.17
N ASN A 24 -1.65 -19.64 -11.35
CA ASN A 24 -0.27 -20.02 -11.69
C ASN A 24 0.38 -19.11 -12.76
N SER A 25 -0.16 -17.90 -12.96
CA SER A 25 0.38 -16.89 -13.87
C SER A 25 1.57 -16.14 -13.25
N PHE A 26 2.78 -16.54 -13.61
CA PHE A 26 3.99 -15.80 -13.23
C PHE A 26 4.01 -14.37 -13.82
N ARG A 27 3.33 -14.17 -14.95
CA ARG A 27 3.22 -12.88 -15.63
C ARG A 27 2.58 -11.82 -14.73
N MET A 28 1.49 -12.16 -14.04
CA MET A 28 0.79 -11.18 -13.19
C MET A 28 1.61 -10.79 -11.95
N ALA A 29 2.25 -11.78 -11.32
CA ALA A 29 3.13 -11.53 -10.18
C ALA A 29 4.31 -10.63 -10.57
N LEU A 30 4.91 -10.86 -11.75
CA LEU A 30 6.02 -10.06 -12.25
C LEU A 30 5.58 -8.64 -12.65
N LEU A 31 4.42 -8.48 -13.31
CA LEU A 31 3.84 -7.16 -13.61
C LEU A 31 3.53 -6.37 -12.33
N ARG A 32 2.99 -7.01 -11.29
CA ARG A 32 2.76 -6.36 -10.00
C ARG A 32 4.09 -5.89 -9.38
N SER A 33 5.08 -6.77 -9.36
CA SER A 33 6.42 -6.48 -8.79
C SER A 33 7.11 -5.32 -9.50
N LEU A 34 7.13 -5.36 -10.84
CA LEU A 34 7.74 -4.30 -11.66
C LEU A 34 7.04 -2.96 -11.45
N GLY A 35 5.71 -2.95 -11.47
CA GLY A 35 4.93 -1.74 -11.22
C GLY A 35 5.30 -1.09 -9.88
N SER A 36 5.42 -1.90 -8.82
CA SER A 36 5.78 -1.38 -7.50
C SER A 36 7.23 -0.94 -7.39
N ILE A 37 8.17 -1.60 -8.06
CA ILE A 37 9.56 -1.16 -8.14
C ILE A 37 9.65 0.20 -8.85
N ILE A 38 8.92 0.38 -9.96
CA ILE A 38 8.86 1.65 -10.70
C ILE A 38 8.34 2.75 -9.79
N VAL A 39 7.21 2.53 -9.09
CA VAL A 39 6.66 3.52 -8.16
C VAL A 39 7.65 3.84 -7.04
N ALA A 40 8.29 2.83 -6.46
CA ALA A 40 9.30 3.02 -5.41
C ALA A 40 10.52 3.81 -5.89
N ALA A 41 11.00 3.56 -7.11
CA ALA A 41 12.11 4.27 -7.71
C ALA A 41 11.75 5.74 -7.98
N VAL A 42 10.58 6.00 -8.57
CA VAL A 42 10.09 7.37 -8.83
C VAL A 42 9.90 8.13 -7.52
N LEU A 43 9.31 7.51 -6.50
CA LEU A 43 9.21 8.08 -5.16
C LEU A 43 10.58 8.35 -4.55
N GLY A 44 11.52 7.42 -4.65
CA GLY A 44 12.88 7.57 -4.13
C GLY A 44 13.61 8.75 -4.76
N ILE A 45 13.53 8.88 -6.09
CA ILE A 45 14.10 10.00 -6.85
C ILE A 45 13.40 11.31 -6.45
N PHE A 46 12.07 11.34 -6.45
CA PHE A 46 11.31 12.53 -6.07
C PHE A 46 11.69 13.02 -4.67
N LEU A 47 11.79 12.11 -3.70
CA LEU A 47 12.24 12.44 -2.34
C LEU A 47 13.70 12.91 -2.32
N GLY A 48 14.58 12.29 -3.10
CA GLY A 48 15.99 12.66 -3.17
C GLY A 48 16.23 14.07 -3.73
N PHE A 49 15.37 14.55 -4.62
CA PHE A 49 15.50 15.87 -5.24
C PHE A 49 14.64 16.97 -4.62
N PHE A 50 13.44 16.65 -4.12
CA PHE A 50 12.46 17.65 -3.66
C PHE A 50 12.25 17.68 -2.14
N ALA A 51 12.71 16.67 -1.40
CA ALA A 51 12.48 16.64 0.03
C ALA A 51 13.57 17.40 0.79
N ASP A 52 13.38 18.71 0.92
CA ASP A 52 14.09 19.53 1.90
C ASP A 52 13.97 18.92 3.32
N ALA A 53 15.02 19.08 4.11
CA ALA A 53 15.39 18.35 5.33
C ALA A 53 14.35 18.23 6.47
N THR A 54 13.10 18.66 6.31
CA THR A 54 12.06 18.65 7.36
C THR A 54 10.70 18.15 6.86
N ILE A 55 10.65 16.92 6.36
CA ILE A 55 9.40 16.21 6.00
C ILE A 55 8.59 15.82 7.25
N GLN A 56 9.30 15.55 8.34
CA GLN A 56 8.72 15.05 9.60
C GLN A 56 8.18 16.20 10.46
N LYS A 57 7.14 15.92 11.25
CA LYS A 57 6.65 16.86 12.26
C LYS A 57 7.67 16.98 13.40
N GLU A 58 7.84 18.21 13.89
CA GLU A 58 8.84 18.63 14.88
C GLU A 58 8.57 18.06 16.29
N ASN A 59 7.32 17.71 16.59
CA ASN A 59 6.89 17.09 17.85
C ASN A 59 7.05 15.56 17.83
N ARG A 60 8.28 15.04 17.67
CA ARG A 60 8.52 13.64 18.04
C ARG A 60 8.59 13.57 19.57
N LYS A 61 7.85 12.64 20.18
CA LYS A 61 8.20 12.17 21.53
C LYS A 61 9.69 11.82 21.50
N HIS A 62 10.47 12.42 22.41
CA HIS A 62 11.88 12.09 22.56
C HIS A 62 12.03 10.57 22.53
N LEU A 63 12.79 10.05 21.55
CA LEU A 63 13.21 8.66 21.59
C LEU A 63 14.03 8.54 22.87
N HIS A 64 13.54 7.80 23.85
CA HIS A 64 14.35 7.42 24.99
C HIS A 64 15.43 6.48 24.44
N GLU A 65 16.63 7.00 24.18
CA GLU A 65 17.81 6.17 23.94
C GLU A 65 18.08 5.40 25.23
N HIS A 66 17.64 4.16 25.24
CA HIS A 66 18.00 3.23 26.29
C HIS A 66 19.31 2.55 25.86
N ASP A 67 20.39 2.84 26.57
CA ASP A 67 21.67 2.16 26.38
C ASP A 67 21.54 0.70 26.84
N PHE A 68 21.57 -0.22 25.88
CA PHE A 68 21.42 -1.66 26.10
C PHE A 68 22.74 -2.44 26.05
N SER A 69 23.87 -1.73 26.11
CA SER A 69 25.20 -2.34 26.05
C SER A 69 25.46 -3.35 27.19
N GLY A 70 24.83 -3.16 28.36
CA GLY A 70 25.04 -3.98 29.57
C GLY A 70 24.11 -5.19 29.81
N LEU A 71 23.15 -5.49 28.92
CA LEU A 71 22.13 -6.53 29.19
C LEU A 71 22.54 -7.93 28.71
N SER A 72 22.13 -8.96 29.47
CA SER A 72 22.23 -10.37 29.09
C SER A 72 21.45 -10.66 27.80
N LYS A 73 21.87 -11.67 27.02
CA LYS A 73 21.20 -12.08 25.76
C LYS A 73 19.70 -12.34 25.96
N GLU A 74 19.33 -12.89 27.11
CA GLU A 74 17.94 -13.21 27.49
C GLU A 74 17.11 -11.93 27.72
N GLN A 75 17.70 -10.93 28.37
CA GLN A 75 17.07 -9.66 28.64
C GLN A 75 16.92 -8.83 27.36
N LYS A 76 17.89 -8.88 26.45
CA LYS A 76 17.78 -8.27 25.11
C LYS A 76 16.63 -8.86 24.30
N MET A 77 16.50 -10.19 24.31
CA MET A 77 15.39 -10.91 23.69
C MET A 77 14.03 -10.47 24.26
N PHE A 78 13.89 -10.44 25.60
CA PHE A 78 12.65 -10.00 26.26
C PHE A 78 12.33 -8.54 25.94
N GLN A 79 13.34 -7.68 25.89
CA GLN A 79 13.16 -6.26 25.60
C GLN A 79 12.74 -5.97 24.15
N VAL A 80 13.23 -6.74 23.18
CA VAL A 80 12.73 -6.69 21.80
C VAL A 80 11.26 -7.06 21.73
N PHE A 81 10.81 -8.07 22.50
CA PHE A 81 9.40 -8.43 22.58
C PHE A 81 8.55 -7.32 23.21
N VAL A 82 8.98 -6.72 24.33
CA VAL A 82 8.25 -5.62 24.98
C VAL A 82 8.16 -4.41 24.05
N GLN A 83 9.26 -4.04 23.40
CA GLN A 83 9.28 -2.95 22.42
C GLN A 83 8.35 -3.23 21.23
N ALA A 84 8.34 -4.46 20.72
CA ALA A 84 7.45 -4.85 19.62
C ALA A 84 5.97 -4.79 20.04
N ILE A 85 5.65 -5.16 21.29
CA ILE A 85 4.30 -5.05 21.84
C ILE A 85 3.89 -3.57 21.94
N ASP A 86 4.76 -2.71 22.46
CA ASP A 86 4.47 -1.28 22.59
C ASP A 86 4.28 -0.61 21.21
N GLU A 87 5.12 -0.93 20.23
CA GLU A 87 4.96 -0.47 18.84
C GLU A 87 3.68 -1.02 18.19
N PHE A 88 3.33 -2.28 18.48
CA PHE A 88 2.09 -2.90 18.01
C PHE A 88 0.86 -2.19 18.57
N PHE A 89 0.83 -1.85 19.87
CA PHE A 89 -0.29 -1.13 20.46
C PHE A 89 -0.36 0.34 20.04
N ASP A 90 0.77 1.03 19.89
CA ASP A 90 0.78 2.42 19.38
C ASP A 90 0.30 2.51 17.92
N THR A 91 0.65 1.51 17.10
CA THR A 91 0.15 1.39 15.72
C THR A 91 -1.27 0.83 15.66
N GLY A 92 -1.63 -0.03 16.61
CA GLY A 92 -2.89 -0.78 16.66
C GLY A 92 -4.12 0.12 16.68
N ARG A 93 -4.05 1.30 17.32
CA ARG A 93 -5.17 2.27 17.27
C ARG A 93 -5.52 2.69 15.85
N TYR A 94 -4.53 2.91 14.98
CA TYR A 94 -4.76 3.30 13.58
C TYR A 94 -5.30 2.12 12.78
N LEU A 95 -4.82 0.91 13.07
CA LEU A 95 -5.30 -0.32 12.47
C LEU A 95 -6.79 -0.54 12.79
N VAL A 96 -7.20 -0.40 14.05
CA VAL A 96 -8.61 -0.55 14.47
C VAL A 96 -9.52 0.43 13.72
N PHE A 97 -9.19 1.72 13.67
CA PHE A 97 -9.97 2.70 12.93
C PHE A 97 -9.98 2.44 11.42
N GLY A 98 -8.84 2.03 10.85
CA GLY A 98 -8.74 1.67 9.43
C GLY A 98 -9.61 0.47 9.07
N CYS A 99 -9.57 -0.60 9.87
CA CYS A 99 -10.39 -1.80 9.67
C CYS A 99 -11.89 -1.54 9.86
N LEU A 100 -12.27 -0.70 10.83
CA LEU A 100 -13.66 -0.29 11.02
C LEU A 100 -14.19 0.51 9.82
N PHE A 101 -13.39 1.43 9.28
CA PHE A 101 -13.78 2.16 8.07
C PHE A 101 -13.87 1.22 6.86
N ALA A 102 -12.87 0.36 6.66
CA ALA A 102 -12.84 -0.60 5.55
C ALA A 102 -14.05 -1.55 5.57
N SER A 103 -14.45 -2.07 6.74
CA SER A 103 -15.60 -2.96 6.87
C SER A 103 -16.92 -2.26 6.56
N LEU A 104 -17.09 -1.00 6.99
CA LEU A 104 -18.26 -0.19 6.62
C LEU A 104 -18.35 0.00 5.11
N VAL A 105 -17.24 0.40 4.47
CA VAL A 105 -17.19 0.54 3.01
C VAL A 105 -17.52 -0.80 2.33
N GLN A 106 -16.92 -1.90 2.78
CA GLN A 106 -17.15 -3.24 2.19
C GLN A 106 -18.60 -3.70 2.29
N VAL A 107 -19.29 -3.37 3.38
CA VAL A 107 -20.70 -3.71 3.58
C VAL A 107 -21.63 -2.85 2.71
N TYR A 108 -21.32 -1.56 2.58
CA TYR A 108 -22.21 -0.59 1.92
C TYR A 108 -21.88 -0.30 0.45
N VAL A 109 -20.71 -0.68 -0.05
CA VAL A 109 -20.28 -0.46 -1.44
C VAL A 109 -20.41 -1.77 -2.22
N PRO A 110 -21.55 -2.04 -2.87
CA PRO A 110 -21.70 -3.22 -3.71
C PRO A 110 -20.85 -3.07 -4.97
N THR A 111 -20.02 -4.07 -5.25
CA THR A 111 -19.15 -4.18 -6.45
C THR A 111 -19.90 -4.01 -7.76
N ARG A 112 -21.23 -4.24 -7.75
CA ARG A 112 -22.15 -4.07 -8.89
C ARG A 112 -22.25 -2.61 -9.38
N ILE A 113 -22.08 -1.62 -8.50
CA ILE A 113 -22.12 -0.20 -8.91
C ILE A 113 -20.91 0.13 -9.79
N LEU A 114 -19.78 -0.53 -9.53
CA LEU A 114 -18.51 -0.28 -10.22
C LEU A 114 -18.49 -0.88 -11.64
N THR A 115 -19.15 -2.02 -11.85
CA THR A 115 -19.22 -2.67 -13.17
C THR A 115 -20.13 -1.92 -14.15
N SER A 116 -21.15 -1.19 -13.69
CA SER A 116 -22.06 -0.42 -14.56
C SER A 116 -21.49 0.90 -15.08
N ILE A 117 -20.45 1.45 -14.44
CA ILE A 117 -19.85 2.75 -14.77
C ILE A 117 -18.61 2.60 -15.67
N SER A 118 -18.08 1.38 -15.81
CA SER A 118 -16.83 1.09 -16.52
C SER A 118 -17.04 0.99 -18.03
N SER A 119 -17.37 2.11 -18.67
CA SER A 119 -17.57 2.19 -20.12
C SER A 119 -16.26 2.37 -20.90
N THR A 120 -15.18 2.80 -20.24
CA THR A 120 -13.85 2.96 -20.85
C THR A 120 -12.76 2.38 -19.93
N PRO A 121 -11.65 1.85 -20.50
CA PRO A 121 -10.56 1.27 -19.73
C PRO A 121 -9.92 2.27 -18.76
N PHE A 122 -9.88 3.55 -19.12
CA PHE A 122 -9.40 4.62 -18.24
C PHE A 122 -10.25 4.76 -16.97
N ILE A 123 -11.58 4.78 -17.12
CA ILE A 123 -12.52 4.87 -16.01
C ILE A 123 -12.44 3.60 -15.15
N ALA A 124 -12.26 2.44 -15.77
CA ALA A 124 -12.07 1.17 -15.06
C ALA A 124 -10.80 1.19 -14.19
N ILE A 125 -9.67 1.68 -14.70
CA ILE A 125 -8.43 1.86 -13.93
C ILE A 125 -8.67 2.75 -12.71
N LEU A 126 -9.27 3.93 -12.91
CA LEU A 126 -9.55 4.87 -11.82
C LEU A 126 -10.52 4.30 -10.77
N LEU A 127 -11.57 3.61 -11.22
CA LEU A 127 -12.52 2.95 -10.33
C LEU A 127 -11.86 1.87 -9.48
N LEU A 128 -11.01 1.04 -10.08
CA LEU A 128 -10.32 -0.03 -9.36
C LEU A 128 -9.22 0.51 -8.45
N MET A 129 -8.57 1.61 -8.79
CA MET A 129 -7.67 2.31 -7.87
C MET A 129 -8.43 2.87 -6.65
N LEU A 130 -9.58 3.50 -6.88
CA LEU A 130 -10.44 3.99 -5.81
C LEU A 130 -10.97 2.85 -4.94
N LEU A 131 -11.37 1.73 -5.57
CA LEU A 131 -11.81 0.54 -4.86
C LEU A 131 -10.69 -0.01 -3.97
N ALA A 132 -9.45 -0.10 -4.45
CA ALA A 132 -8.32 -0.58 -3.65
C ALA A 132 -8.12 0.28 -2.40
N PHE A 133 -8.14 1.61 -2.57
CA PHE A 133 -8.02 2.55 -1.47
C PHE A 133 -9.14 2.39 -0.44
N LEU A 134 -10.38 2.24 -0.91
CA LEU A 134 -11.57 2.10 -0.06
C LEU A 134 -11.61 0.75 0.66
N LEU A 135 -11.22 -0.33 -0.01
CA LEU A 135 -11.18 -1.66 0.57
C LEU A 135 -10.05 -1.81 1.60
N SER A 136 -8.94 -1.08 1.43
CA SER A 136 -7.83 -0.99 2.39
C SER A 136 -7.38 -2.37 2.91
N LEU A 137 -7.42 -3.39 2.05
CA LEU A 137 -7.11 -4.76 2.39
C LEU A 137 -5.60 -4.94 2.53
N CYS A 138 -5.19 -6.07 3.10
CA CYS A 138 -3.78 -6.45 3.13
C CYS A 138 -3.34 -6.95 1.75
N SER A 139 -2.07 -6.74 1.41
CA SER A 139 -1.47 -7.04 0.10
C SER A 139 -1.71 -8.47 -0.40
N GLU A 140 -1.88 -9.44 0.50
CA GLU A 140 -2.22 -10.83 0.23
C GLU A 140 -3.71 -10.99 -0.13
N ALA A 141 -4.61 -10.39 0.65
CA ALA A 141 -6.05 -10.45 0.43
C ALA A 141 -6.47 -9.73 -0.86
N ASP A 142 -5.76 -8.65 -1.21
CA ASP A 142 -5.92 -7.94 -2.48
C ASP A 142 -5.76 -8.87 -3.69
N ALA A 143 -4.82 -9.82 -3.64
CA ALA A 143 -4.58 -10.73 -4.76
C ALA A 143 -5.83 -11.58 -5.09
N PHE A 144 -6.53 -12.05 -4.07
CA PHE A 144 -7.74 -12.86 -4.23
C PHE A 144 -8.94 -12.03 -4.70
N VAL A 145 -9.07 -10.81 -4.18
CA VAL A 145 -10.13 -9.90 -4.67
C VAL A 145 -9.86 -9.51 -6.12
N GLY A 146 -8.62 -9.14 -6.45
CA GLY A 146 -8.22 -8.78 -7.80
C GLY A 146 -8.45 -9.89 -8.82
N SER A 147 -8.16 -11.15 -8.47
CA SER A 147 -8.39 -12.27 -9.38
C SER A 147 -9.87 -12.51 -9.67
N SER A 148 -10.77 -12.24 -8.73
CA SER A 148 -12.21 -12.28 -8.97
C SER A 148 -12.72 -11.18 -9.91
N LEU A 149 -11.99 -10.06 -10.01
CA LEU A 149 -12.35 -8.90 -10.82
C LEU A 149 -11.79 -8.94 -12.24
N ILE A 150 -10.78 -9.77 -12.52
CA ILE A 150 -10.10 -9.80 -13.82
C ILE A 150 -11.03 -10.14 -14.98
N ALA A 151 -12.01 -11.01 -14.75
CA ALA A 151 -13.00 -11.41 -15.75
C ALA A 151 -13.97 -10.27 -16.12
N SER A 152 -14.16 -9.29 -15.22
CA SER A 152 -15.11 -8.18 -15.42
C SER A 152 -14.45 -6.90 -15.90
N PHE A 153 -13.22 -6.61 -15.44
CA PHE A 153 -12.54 -5.33 -15.70
C PHE A 153 -11.29 -5.45 -16.56
N GLY A 154 -10.80 -6.66 -16.84
CA GLY A 154 -9.56 -6.88 -17.59
C GLY A 154 -8.30 -6.73 -16.75
N LEU A 155 -7.15 -6.81 -17.41
CA LEU A 155 -5.85 -6.94 -16.74
C LEU A 155 -5.36 -5.61 -16.16
N ALA A 156 -5.38 -4.51 -16.92
CA ALA A 156 -4.78 -3.26 -16.45
C ALA A 156 -5.50 -2.62 -15.26
N PRO A 157 -6.85 -2.56 -15.20
CA PRO A 157 -7.55 -2.07 -14.02
C PRO A 157 -7.26 -2.90 -12.77
N VAL A 158 -7.21 -4.23 -12.89
CA VAL A 158 -6.85 -5.13 -11.79
C VAL A 158 -5.40 -4.96 -11.37
N LEU A 159 -4.48 -4.77 -12.33
CA LEU A 159 -3.10 -4.47 -12.02
C LEU A 159 -2.96 -3.15 -11.25
N ALA A 160 -3.74 -2.13 -11.63
CA ALA A 160 -3.77 -0.86 -10.93
C ALA A 160 -4.21 -1.04 -9.47
N PHE A 161 -5.30 -1.80 -9.25
CA PHE A 161 -5.79 -2.18 -7.92
C PHE A 161 -4.71 -2.85 -7.07
N LEU A 162 -4.00 -3.84 -7.62
CA LEU A 162 -2.99 -4.61 -6.90
C LEU A 162 -1.72 -3.81 -6.57
N VAL A 163 -1.33 -2.86 -7.43
CA VAL A 163 -0.13 -2.04 -7.22
C VAL A 163 -0.41 -0.92 -6.23
N ILE A 164 -1.57 -0.25 -6.32
CA ILE A 164 -1.88 0.90 -5.47
C ILE A 164 -2.33 0.53 -4.05
N GLY A 165 -3.06 -0.59 -3.89
CA GLY A 165 -3.61 -1.05 -2.60
C GLY A 165 -2.61 -1.02 -1.44
N PRO A 166 -1.45 -1.70 -1.54
CA PRO A 166 -0.45 -1.69 -0.47
C PRO A 166 0.27 -0.36 -0.25
N MET A 167 0.14 0.60 -1.18
CA MET A 167 0.82 1.90 -1.11
C MET A 167 -0.09 2.98 -0.52
N LEU A 168 -1.36 2.96 -0.93
CA LEU A 168 -2.38 3.91 -0.55
C LEU A 168 -3.56 3.17 0.05
N ASP A 169 -3.59 3.17 1.38
CA ASP A 169 -4.69 2.63 2.17
C ASP A 169 -5.03 3.59 3.32
N VAL A 170 -6.21 3.41 3.92
CA VAL A 170 -6.70 4.33 4.96
C VAL A 170 -5.80 4.28 6.19
N LYS A 171 -5.30 3.11 6.57
CA LYS A 171 -4.43 2.93 7.74
C LYS A 171 -3.08 3.65 7.57
N ASN A 172 -2.44 3.55 6.42
CA ASN A 172 -1.17 4.17 6.09
C ASN A 172 -1.35 5.69 5.99
N LEU A 173 -2.45 6.18 5.42
CA LEU A 173 -2.72 7.62 5.42
C LEU A 173 -2.94 8.18 6.83
N LEU A 174 -3.68 7.46 7.69
CA LEU A 174 -3.87 7.85 9.09
C LEU A 174 -2.54 7.85 9.86
N MET A 175 -1.70 6.84 9.63
CA MET A 175 -0.35 6.76 10.20
C MET A 175 0.51 7.93 9.70
N MET A 176 0.60 8.15 8.39
CA MET A 176 1.37 9.23 7.76
C MET A 176 0.93 10.61 8.24
N LYS A 177 -0.37 10.83 8.49
CA LYS A 177 -0.89 12.10 9.04
C LYS A 177 -0.30 12.43 10.40
N ASN A 178 0.09 11.43 11.19
CA ASN A 178 0.71 11.65 12.49
C ASN A 178 2.21 11.97 12.39
N TYR A 179 2.92 11.35 11.43
CA TYR A 179 4.37 11.47 11.30
C TYR A 179 4.84 12.58 10.32
N PHE A 180 4.06 12.90 9.29
CA PHE A 180 4.43 13.79 8.20
C PHE A 180 3.55 15.04 8.10
N LYS A 181 4.07 16.08 7.43
CA LYS A 181 3.32 17.29 7.08
C LYS A 181 2.23 16.97 6.04
N THR A 182 1.05 17.57 6.16
CA THR A 182 -0.08 17.31 5.24
C THR A 182 0.24 17.61 3.78
N ARG A 183 1.08 18.62 3.51
CA ARG A 183 1.55 18.93 2.14
C ARG A 183 2.26 17.76 1.49
N PHE A 184 3.12 17.08 2.26
CA PHE A 184 3.85 15.91 1.80
C PHE A 184 2.93 14.73 1.48
N ILE A 185 1.90 14.52 2.30
CA ILE A 185 0.93 13.43 2.10
C ILE A 185 0.19 13.60 0.77
N TRP A 186 -0.24 14.83 0.44
CA TRP A 186 -0.90 15.09 -0.84
C TRP A 186 0.04 14.90 -2.04
N GLN A 187 1.31 15.31 -1.92
CA GLN A 187 2.32 15.05 -2.95
C GLN A 187 2.54 13.54 -3.14
N PHE A 188 2.62 12.79 -2.05
CA PHE A 188 2.77 11.33 -2.08
C PHE A 188 1.58 10.65 -2.77
N ILE A 189 0.34 10.98 -2.38
CA ILE A 189 -0.87 10.45 -3.00
C ILE A 189 -0.88 10.77 -4.49
N GLY A 190 -0.71 12.05 -4.85
CA GLY A 190 -0.75 12.49 -6.24
C GLY A 190 0.30 11.80 -7.11
N LEU A 191 1.54 11.67 -6.61
CA LEU A 191 2.62 11.02 -7.34
C LEU A 191 2.37 9.51 -7.52
N VAL A 192 1.97 8.80 -6.46
CA VAL A 192 1.68 7.36 -6.55
C VAL A 192 0.50 7.11 -7.49
N THR A 193 -0.59 7.86 -7.34
CA THR A 193 -1.75 7.75 -8.24
C THR A 193 -1.36 8.00 -9.69
N LEU A 194 -0.56 9.03 -9.97
CA LEU A 194 -0.14 9.34 -11.34
C LEU A 194 0.75 8.24 -11.93
N VAL A 195 1.74 7.75 -11.18
CA VAL A 195 2.65 6.70 -11.67
C VAL A 195 1.91 5.40 -11.91
N VAL A 196 1.03 4.98 -10.99
CA VAL A 196 0.24 3.75 -11.15
C VAL A 196 -0.71 3.87 -12.34
N LEU A 197 -1.36 5.02 -12.50
CA LEU A 197 -2.26 5.26 -13.63
C LEU A 197 -1.53 5.20 -14.97
N LEU A 198 -0.36 5.85 -15.09
CA LEU A 198 0.46 5.78 -16.29
C LEU A 198 0.97 4.37 -16.56
N TYR A 199 1.42 3.67 -15.52
CA TYR A 199 1.89 2.29 -15.64
C TYR A 199 0.79 1.35 -16.15
N SER A 200 -0.39 1.37 -15.52
CA SER A 200 -1.51 0.54 -15.94
C SER A 200 -2.03 0.92 -17.32
N TRP A 201 -2.05 2.22 -17.66
CA TRP A 201 -2.42 2.66 -19.01
C TRP A 201 -1.45 2.15 -20.07
N LEU A 202 -0.14 2.20 -19.82
CA LEU A 202 0.87 1.65 -20.73
C LEU A 202 0.71 0.13 -20.91
N VAL A 203 0.41 -0.58 -19.83
CA VAL A 203 0.12 -2.02 -19.88
C VAL A 203 -1.12 -2.29 -20.73
N GLU A 204 -2.19 -1.52 -20.59
CA GLU A 204 -3.42 -1.65 -21.40
C GLU A 204 -3.17 -1.41 -22.89
N VAL A 205 -2.30 -0.45 -23.25
CA VAL A 205 -2.01 -0.14 -24.65
C VAL A 205 -1.10 -1.19 -25.32
N MET A 206 -0.26 -1.86 -24.53
CA MET A 206 0.70 -2.85 -25.06
C MET A 206 0.14 -4.29 -25.17
N LEU A 207 -1.03 -4.56 -24.62
CA LEU A 207 -1.62 -5.91 -24.46
C LEU A 207 -2.97 -6.03 -25.16
#